data_AF-A0AAE9D091-F1
#
_entry.id   AF-A0AAE9D091-F1
#
_cell.length_a   1.000
_cell.length_b   1.000
_cell.length_c   1.000
_cell.angle_alpha   90.00
_cell.angle_beta   90.00
_cell.angle_gamma   90.00
#
_symmetry.space_group_name_H-M   'P 1'
#
loop_
_entity.id
_entity.type
_entity.pdbx_description
1 polymer ?
#
loop_
_entity_poly.entity_id
_entity_poly.type
_entity_poly.pdbx_seq_one_letter_code
_entity_poly.pdbx_strand_id
1 'polypeptide(L)'
;MKHLIGSLAVGVNENFKNMYFLSNLETIDTYYQIQFKITDHLTEIELPSLTTINGPSWEIALHDRLKRIHFPNLKNITHVSGNIEKFDIFFLGQLPEFCVSSDTIYNFMRSQGLKTNHVYGNICPPNFDNSKICQNPTAGCVQIFGDVNVGPIFDMKRLNSVEIIFGTLTINGARLEDANLLVNLKYIAVLKR
;
A
#
# COMPACT_ATOMS: atom_id res chain seq x y z
N MET A 1 16.96 6.55 -15.99
CA MET A 1 16.95 7.70 -15.05
C MET A 1 16.87 7.14 -13.64
N LYS A 2 17.74 7.55 -12.71
CA LYS A 2 17.75 7.07 -11.32
C LYS A 2 17.19 8.09 -10.32
N HIS A 3 17.48 9.36 -10.53
CA HIS A 3 17.02 10.45 -9.68
C HIS A 3 16.23 11.42 -10.55
N LEU A 4 15.01 11.73 -10.13
CA LEU A 4 14.21 12.77 -10.73
C LEU A 4 14.14 13.96 -9.76
N ILE A 5 14.60 15.12 -10.21
CA ILE A 5 14.43 16.40 -9.53
C ILE A 5 13.50 17.25 -10.38
N GLY A 6 12.37 17.68 -9.81
CA GLY A 6 11.31 18.42 -10.50
C GLY A 6 10.00 17.64 -10.64
N SER A 7 9.05 18.22 -11.38
CA SER A 7 7.70 17.65 -11.52
C SER A 7 7.70 16.40 -12.40
N LEU A 8 6.93 15.38 -12.00
CA LEU A 8 6.60 14.22 -12.81
C LEU A 8 5.12 14.25 -13.18
N ALA A 9 4.84 14.42 -14.47
CA ALA A 9 3.50 14.30 -15.03
C ALA A 9 3.51 13.26 -16.15
N VAL A 10 2.63 12.27 -16.05
CA VAL A 10 2.36 11.28 -17.10
C VAL A 10 0.94 11.52 -17.55
N GLY A 11 0.78 11.95 -18.80
CA GLY A 11 -0.52 12.26 -19.42
C GLY A 11 -0.90 11.26 -20.51
N VAL A 12 -2.06 11.51 -21.14
CA VAL A 12 -2.69 10.68 -22.18
C VAL A 12 -1.69 10.26 -23.26
N ASN A 13 -1.42 8.96 -23.36
CA ASN A 13 -0.64 8.37 -24.43
C ASN A 13 -1.09 6.93 -24.68
N GLU A 14 -1.50 6.63 -25.91
CA GLU A 14 -2.01 5.31 -26.30
C GLU A 14 -0.95 4.20 -26.28
N ASN A 15 0.33 4.57 -26.27
CA ASN A 15 1.46 3.63 -26.30
C ASN A 15 1.93 3.22 -24.91
N PHE A 16 1.54 3.93 -23.85
CA PHE A 16 1.99 3.63 -22.49
C PHE A 16 1.05 2.63 -21.81
N LYS A 17 1.43 1.35 -21.87
CA LYS A 17 0.79 0.27 -21.10
C LYS A 17 1.30 0.14 -19.68
N ASN A 18 2.55 0.53 -19.45
CA ASN A 18 3.24 0.48 -18.18
C ASN A 18 4.30 1.58 -18.07
N MET A 19 4.89 1.68 -16.89
CA MET A 19 5.92 2.68 -16.55
C MET A 19 7.35 2.11 -16.57
N TYR A 20 7.63 1.05 -17.33
CA TYR A 20 8.95 0.38 -17.27
C TYR A 20 10.13 1.26 -17.66
N PHE A 21 9.92 2.34 -18.41
CA PHE A 21 10.96 3.34 -18.68
C PHE A 21 11.44 4.07 -17.41
N LEU A 22 10.67 4.02 -16.32
CA LEU A 22 11.02 4.49 -14.97
C LEU A 22 11.37 3.34 -14.01
N SER A 23 11.57 2.11 -14.47
CA SER A 23 11.85 0.95 -13.60
C SER A 23 13.09 1.11 -12.70
N ASN A 24 14.09 1.86 -13.19
CA ASN A 24 15.32 2.20 -12.48
C ASN A 24 15.24 3.50 -11.67
N LEU A 25 14.06 4.14 -11.58
CA LEU A 25 13.87 5.36 -10.81
C LEU A 25 13.93 5.02 -9.32
N GLU A 26 14.92 5.57 -8.63
CA GLU A 26 15.19 5.33 -7.21
C GLU A 26 14.61 6.42 -6.32
N THR A 27 14.65 7.67 -6.77
CA THR A 27 14.19 8.83 -5.99
C THR A 27 13.42 9.85 -6.84
N ILE A 28 12.40 10.46 -6.23
CA ILE A 28 11.71 11.63 -6.75
C ILE A 28 11.82 12.76 -5.72
N ASP A 29 12.35 13.90 -6.13
CA ASP A 29 12.43 15.13 -5.33
C ASP A 29 11.72 16.26 -6.06
N THR A 30 10.63 16.78 -5.49
CA THR A 30 9.75 17.71 -6.17
C THR A 30 9.06 18.66 -5.20
N TYR A 31 8.96 19.93 -5.59
CA TYR A 31 8.09 20.91 -4.92
C TYR A 31 6.65 20.88 -5.46
N TYR A 32 6.41 20.12 -6.52
CA TYR A 32 5.13 19.99 -7.21
C TYR A 32 4.52 18.60 -7.00
N GLN A 33 3.20 18.50 -7.16
CA GLN A 33 2.48 17.24 -7.14
C GLN A 33 2.97 16.29 -8.25
N ILE A 34 3.13 15.01 -7.90
CA ILE A 34 3.37 13.92 -8.86
C ILE A 34 2.02 13.52 -9.44
N GLN A 35 1.88 13.48 -10.76
CA GLN A 35 0.58 13.27 -11.41
C GLN A 35 0.64 12.23 -12.51
N PHE A 36 -0.05 11.11 -12.32
CA PHE A 36 -0.31 10.16 -13.40
C PHE A 36 -1.78 10.31 -13.75
N LYS A 37 -2.07 11.14 -14.76
CA LYS A 37 -3.42 11.54 -15.15
C LYS A 37 -3.79 10.87 -16.46
N ILE A 38 -4.97 10.24 -16.46
CA ILE A 38 -5.74 9.85 -17.65
C ILE A 38 -4.86 9.22 -18.73
N THR A 39 -4.64 7.92 -18.63
CA THR A 39 -4.02 7.13 -19.68
C THR A 39 -4.88 5.90 -19.93
N ASP A 40 -5.72 5.96 -20.96
CA ASP A 40 -6.72 4.93 -21.32
C ASP A 40 -6.12 3.54 -21.61
N HIS A 41 -4.78 3.44 -21.60
CA HIS A 41 -4.04 2.22 -21.92
C HIS A 41 -3.11 1.74 -20.80
N LEU A 42 -2.91 2.55 -19.75
CA LEU A 42 -2.02 2.18 -18.64
C LEU A 42 -2.70 1.13 -17.77
N THR A 43 -2.16 -0.08 -17.81
CA THR A 43 -2.70 -1.21 -17.04
C THR A 43 -1.98 -1.40 -15.72
N GLU A 44 -0.71 -0.98 -15.64
CA GLU A 44 0.14 -1.23 -14.46
C GLU A 44 1.08 -0.06 -14.20
N ILE A 45 1.25 0.28 -12.93
CA ILE A 45 2.24 1.23 -12.46
C ILE A 45 3.21 0.49 -11.54
N GLU A 46 4.38 0.18 -12.09
CA GLU A 46 5.44 -0.55 -11.39
C GLU A 46 6.70 0.31 -11.33
N LEU A 47 7.13 0.66 -10.11
CA LEU A 47 8.39 1.37 -9.86
C LEU A 47 9.21 0.56 -8.86
N PRO A 48 9.80 -0.58 -9.30
CA PRO A 48 10.46 -1.53 -8.42
C PRO A 48 11.68 -0.94 -7.71
N SER A 49 12.38 0.03 -8.31
CA SER A 49 13.56 0.65 -7.70
C SER A 49 13.23 1.84 -6.79
N LEU A 50 11.98 2.32 -6.78
CA LEU A 50 11.63 3.55 -6.06
C LEU A 50 11.74 3.33 -4.55
N THR A 51 12.58 4.12 -3.90
CA THR A 51 12.84 4.02 -2.46
C THR A 51 12.41 5.27 -1.69
N THR A 52 12.46 6.44 -2.33
CA THR A 52 12.22 7.71 -1.65
C THR A 52 11.39 8.65 -2.54
N ILE A 53 10.37 9.26 -1.92
CA ILE A 53 9.60 10.36 -2.50
C ILE A 53 9.71 11.53 -1.54
N ASN A 54 10.25 12.63 -2.03
CA ASN A 54 10.24 13.91 -1.35
C ASN A 54 9.33 14.87 -2.13
N GLY A 55 8.15 15.15 -1.61
CA GLY A 55 7.17 15.95 -2.34
C GLY A 55 5.88 16.24 -1.58
N PRO A 56 4.98 17.06 -2.17
CA PRO A 56 3.73 17.42 -1.54
C PRO A 56 2.65 16.33 -1.62
N SER A 57 2.50 15.68 -2.77
CA SER A 57 1.44 14.68 -3.00
C SER A 57 1.67 13.87 -4.26
N TRP A 58 0.95 12.74 -4.36
CA TRP A 58 0.88 11.93 -5.57
C TRP A 58 -0.56 11.54 -5.91
N GLU A 59 -0.98 11.96 -7.08
CA GLU A 59 -2.28 11.68 -7.66
C GLU A 59 -2.15 10.65 -8.78
N ILE A 60 -2.86 9.53 -8.61
CA ILE A 60 -3.08 8.48 -9.62
C ILE A 60 -4.59 8.30 -9.74
N ALA A 61 -5.22 9.11 -10.58
CA ALA A 61 -6.68 9.21 -10.66
C ALA A 61 -7.17 8.86 -12.07
N LEU A 62 -8.40 8.34 -12.13
CA LEU A 62 -9.20 8.24 -13.37
C LEU A 62 -8.56 7.36 -14.45
N HIS A 63 -8.04 6.20 -14.06
CA HIS A 63 -7.59 5.18 -15.00
C HIS A 63 -8.63 4.07 -15.11
N ASP A 64 -9.23 3.93 -16.29
CA ASP A 64 -10.27 2.96 -16.62
C ASP A 64 -9.72 1.54 -16.83
N ARG A 65 -8.42 1.41 -17.10
CA ARG A 65 -7.73 0.12 -17.34
C ARG A 65 -6.66 -0.24 -16.32
N LEU A 66 -6.40 0.61 -15.34
CA LEU A 66 -5.38 0.34 -14.33
C LEU A 66 -5.81 -0.83 -13.45
N LYS A 67 -4.98 -1.87 -13.42
CA LYS A 67 -5.19 -3.11 -12.65
C LYS A 67 -4.31 -3.18 -11.42
N ARG A 68 -3.10 -2.62 -11.49
CA ARG A 68 -2.11 -2.82 -10.43
C ARG A 68 -1.21 -1.61 -10.19
N ILE A 69 -0.96 -1.32 -8.91
CA ILE A 69 0.11 -0.44 -8.43
C ILE A 69 1.09 -1.27 -7.58
N HIS A 70 2.40 -1.11 -7.85
CA HIS A 70 3.45 -1.83 -7.12
C HIS A 70 4.73 -0.99 -6.91
N PHE A 71 5.00 -0.64 -5.65
CA PHE A 71 6.19 0.07 -5.15
C PHE A 71 6.87 -0.73 -4.01
N PRO A 72 7.50 -1.87 -4.33
CA PRO A 72 7.99 -2.83 -3.34
C PRO A 72 9.04 -2.28 -2.39
N ASN A 73 9.84 -1.32 -2.86
CA ASN A 73 11.03 -0.84 -2.16
C ASN A 73 10.86 0.56 -1.55
N LEU A 74 9.65 1.14 -1.60
CA LEU A 74 9.40 2.48 -1.08
C LEU A 74 9.60 2.50 0.44
N LYS A 75 10.49 3.36 0.94
CA LYS A 75 10.88 3.42 2.35
C LYS A 75 10.57 4.74 2.99
N ASN A 76 10.79 5.83 2.25
CA ASN A 76 10.71 7.18 2.78
C ASN A 76 9.74 7.99 1.95
N ILE A 77 8.75 8.57 2.62
CA ILE A 77 7.85 9.56 2.05
C ILE A 77 7.96 10.79 2.96
N THR A 78 8.48 11.88 2.40
CA THR A 78 8.72 13.13 3.12
C THR A 78 8.07 14.30 2.39
N HIS A 79 7.74 15.33 3.15
CA HIS A 79 7.22 16.58 2.65
C HIS A 79 8.31 17.65 2.63
N VAL A 80 8.39 18.44 1.56
CA VAL A 80 9.46 19.45 1.40
C VAL A 80 9.18 20.75 2.17
N SER A 81 7.95 20.96 2.65
CA SER A 81 7.57 22.18 3.39
C SER A 81 7.41 21.91 4.88
N GLY A 82 8.10 22.72 5.70
CA GLY A 82 8.27 22.56 7.14
C GLY A 82 7.04 22.79 8.02
N ASN A 83 5.83 22.85 7.45
CA ASN A 83 4.58 22.99 8.19
C ASN A 83 3.66 21.81 7.85
N ILE A 84 3.78 20.74 8.65
CA ILE A 84 2.81 19.65 8.95
C ILE A 84 1.68 19.41 7.93
N GLU A 85 2.00 19.29 6.65
CA GLU A 85 1.14 18.62 5.67
C GLU A 85 1.81 17.30 5.31
N LYS A 86 1.14 16.21 5.64
CA LYS A 86 1.56 14.87 5.27
C LYS A 86 1.33 14.70 3.77
N PHE A 87 2.23 13.98 3.11
CA PHE A 87 2.08 13.58 1.71
C PHE A 87 0.70 12.97 1.47
N ASP A 88 -0.07 13.54 0.55
CA ASP A 88 -1.40 13.02 0.20
C ASP A 88 -1.29 12.06 -0.97
N ILE A 89 -1.91 10.89 -0.82
CA ILE A 89 -2.03 9.91 -1.90
C ILE A 89 -3.49 9.80 -2.27
N PHE A 90 -3.78 10.08 -3.54
CA PHE A 90 -5.09 9.88 -4.14
C PHE A 90 -5.02 8.82 -5.22
N PHE A 91 -5.57 7.63 -4.94
CA PHE A 91 -5.70 6.53 -5.90
C PHE A 91 -7.17 6.22 -6.14
N LEU A 92 -7.58 6.23 -7.40
CA LEU A 92 -8.94 5.85 -7.81
C LEU A 92 -8.88 4.93 -9.03
N GLY A 93 -8.89 3.62 -8.79
CA GLY A 93 -9.03 2.61 -9.84
C GLY A 93 -10.50 2.30 -10.10
N GLN A 94 -10.88 2.24 -11.39
CA GLN A 94 -12.27 2.00 -11.78
C GLN A 94 -12.59 0.50 -11.94
N LEU A 95 -11.59 -0.31 -12.29
CA LEU A 95 -11.75 -1.74 -12.52
C LEU A 95 -12.04 -2.52 -11.23
N PRO A 96 -12.93 -3.54 -11.26
CA PRO A 96 -13.11 -4.45 -10.13
C PRO A 96 -11.86 -5.19 -9.69
N GLU A 97 -10.99 -5.54 -10.63
CA GLU A 97 -9.71 -6.18 -10.36
C GLU A 97 -8.61 -5.21 -9.90
N PHE A 98 -8.84 -3.90 -9.90
CA PHE A 98 -7.83 -2.94 -9.49
C PHE A 98 -7.39 -3.20 -8.05
N CYS A 99 -6.07 -3.33 -7.87
CA CYS A 99 -5.49 -3.51 -6.56
C CYS A 99 -4.13 -2.82 -6.38
N VAL A 100 -3.80 -2.52 -5.14
CA VAL A 100 -2.48 -2.05 -4.70
C VAL A 100 -1.79 -3.21 -4.00
N SER A 101 -0.54 -3.49 -4.34
CA SER A 101 0.17 -4.64 -3.77
C SER A 101 0.36 -4.51 -2.25
N SER A 102 0.32 -5.64 -1.54
CA SER A 102 0.36 -5.68 -0.07
C SER A 102 1.65 -5.10 0.52
N ASP A 103 2.79 -5.29 -0.15
CA ASP A 103 4.08 -4.68 0.21
C ASP A 103 4.07 -3.16 0.01
N THR A 104 3.42 -2.64 -1.03
CA THR A 104 3.20 -1.20 -1.22
C THR A 104 2.38 -0.62 -0.07
N ILE A 105 1.27 -1.29 0.29
CA ILE A 105 0.43 -0.87 1.42
C ILE A 105 1.20 -0.94 2.74
N TYR A 106 1.97 -1.99 2.97
CA TYR A 106 2.83 -2.08 4.15
C TYR A 106 3.84 -0.93 4.21
N ASN A 107 4.48 -0.59 3.09
CA ASN A 107 5.42 0.51 2.97
C ASN A 107 4.77 1.87 3.24
N PHE A 108 3.54 2.08 2.77
CA PHE A 108 2.75 3.26 3.09
C PHE A 108 2.42 3.36 4.58
N MET A 109 1.95 2.27 5.20
CA MET A 109 1.57 2.26 6.62
C MET A 109 2.73 2.53 7.58
N ARG A 110 3.95 2.09 7.23
CA ARG A 110 5.16 2.36 8.05
C ARG A 110 5.79 3.73 7.77
N SER A 111 5.34 4.47 6.76
CA SER A 111 5.88 5.78 6.42
C SER A 111 5.29 6.88 7.30
N GLN A 112 6.13 7.60 8.05
CA GLN A 112 5.65 8.61 9.03
C GLN A 112 5.04 9.87 8.39
N GLY A 113 5.35 10.14 7.12
CA GLY A 113 4.93 11.34 6.39
C GLY A 113 3.64 11.21 5.58
N LEU A 114 2.88 10.12 5.68
CA LEU A 114 1.77 9.82 4.77
C LEU A 114 0.38 10.11 5.36
N LYS A 115 -0.50 10.71 4.55
CA LYS A 115 -1.95 10.81 4.76
C LYS A 115 -2.66 9.88 3.76
N THR A 116 -3.42 8.90 4.26
CA THR A 116 -4.01 7.83 3.44
C THR A 116 -5.52 7.96 3.23
N ASN A 117 -6.07 9.18 3.34
CA ASN A 117 -7.53 9.37 3.35
C ASN A 117 -8.20 9.06 1.98
N HIS A 118 -7.42 8.87 0.92
CA HIS A 118 -7.94 8.78 -0.45
C HIS A 118 -7.36 7.62 -1.26
N VAL A 119 -7.03 6.50 -0.61
CA VAL A 119 -6.61 5.28 -1.30
C VAL A 119 -7.83 4.36 -1.49
N TYR A 120 -8.40 4.37 -2.70
CA TYR A 120 -9.55 3.54 -3.05
C TYR A 120 -9.14 2.37 -3.95
N GLY A 121 -9.57 1.16 -3.61
CA GLY A 121 -9.25 -0.07 -4.37
C GLY A 121 -9.23 -1.32 -3.49
N ASN A 122 -8.60 -2.38 -3.99
CA ASN A 122 -8.37 -3.62 -3.23
C ASN A 122 -6.89 -3.79 -2.90
N ILE A 123 -6.56 -4.67 -1.95
CA ILE A 123 -5.17 -5.11 -1.73
C ILE A 123 -4.94 -6.35 -2.60
N CYS A 124 -3.87 -6.37 -3.39
CA CYS A 124 -3.59 -7.51 -4.26
C CYS A 124 -3.29 -8.76 -3.42
N PRO A 125 -3.80 -9.95 -3.80
CA PRO A 125 -3.37 -11.20 -3.21
C PRO A 125 -1.85 -11.34 -3.28
N PRO A 126 -1.16 -11.62 -2.16
CA PRO A 126 0.28 -11.80 -2.14
C PRO A 126 0.67 -13.15 -2.74
N ASN A 127 1.96 -13.34 -2.99
CA ASN A 127 2.49 -14.69 -3.18
C ASN A 127 2.55 -15.41 -1.82
N PHE A 128 1.71 -16.43 -1.64
CA PHE A 128 1.65 -17.25 -0.43
C PHE A 128 2.79 -18.25 -0.27
N ASP A 129 3.66 -18.41 -1.28
CA ASP A 129 4.89 -19.21 -1.16
C ASP A 129 5.86 -18.61 -0.12
N ASN A 130 5.68 -17.33 0.25
CA ASN A 130 6.36 -16.72 1.37
C ASN A 130 5.75 -17.24 2.69
N SER A 131 6.54 -18.03 3.42
CA SER A 131 6.13 -18.70 4.66
C SER A 131 5.68 -17.77 5.81
N LYS A 132 5.79 -16.44 5.63
CA LYS A 132 5.39 -15.43 6.63
C LYS A 132 4.00 -14.83 6.40
N ILE A 133 3.39 -15.05 5.22
CA ILE A 133 2.07 -14.52 4.88
C ILE A 133 1.06 -15.66 4.82
N CYS A 134 -0.03 -15.55 5.56
CA CYS A 134 -1.03 -16.61 5.68
C CYS A 134 -2.44 -16.09 5.46
N GLN A 135 -3.34 -16.98 5.03
CA GLN A 135 -4.77 -16.66 4.96
C GLN A 135 -5.46 -16.81 6.33
N ASN A 136 -4.90 -17.64 7.21
CA ASN A 136 -5.45 -17.91 8.54
C ASN A 136 -4.38 -17.73 9.63
N PRO A 137 -4.76 -17.24 10.83
CA PRO A 137 -3.88 -17.19 11.99
C PRO A 137 -3.31 -18.58 12.33
N THR A 138 -2.00 -18.73 12.15
CA THR A 138 -1.25 -19.96 12.43
C THR A 138 0.11 -19.61 13.03
N ALA A 139 0.72 -20.55 13.75
CA ALA A 139 2.00 -20.30 14.40
C ALA A 139 3.09 -19.95 13.35
N GLY A 140 3.85 -18.87 13.60
CA GLY A 140 4.87 -18.38 12.68
C GLY A 140 4.36 -17.41 11.61
N CYS A 141 3.05 -17.18 11.54
CA CYS A 141 2.48 -16.19 10.66
C CYS A 141 2.80 -14.77 11.13
N VAL A 142 3.38 -13.95 10.25
CA VAL A 142 3.71 -12.54 10.54
C VAL A 142 2.71 -11.60 9.88
N GLN A 143 2.15 -12.01 8.74
CA GLN A 143 1.20 -11.20 7.98
C GLN A 143 -0.03 -12.06 7.65
N ILE A 144 -1.23 -11.52 7.86
CA ILE A 144 -2.47 -12.19 7.47
C ILE A 144 -3.06 -11.47 6.27
N PHE A 145 -3.44 -12.21 5.23
CA PHE A 145 -4.24 -11.70 4.11
C PHE A 145 -5.66 -12.26 4.20
N GLY A 146 -6.61 -11.40 4.53
CA GLY A 146 -7.99 -11.75 4.83
C GLY A 146 -8.46 -11.25 6.19
N ASP A 147 -9.75 -11.41 6.45
CA ASP A 147 -10.39 -10.99 7.69
C ASP A 147 -10.11 -12.00 8.82
N VAL A 148 -9.84 -11.46 10.01
CA VAL A 148 -9.61 -12.24 11.24
C VAL A 148 -10.80 -12.05 12.18
N ASN A 149 -11.46 -13.16 12.51
CA ASN A 149 -12.58 -13.18 13.45
C ASN A 149 -12.19 -13.97 14.71
N VAL A 150 -12.07 -13.27 15.83
CA VAL A 150 -11.76 -13.83 17.14
C VAL A 150 -13.07 -14.04 17.90
N GLY A 151 -13.41 -15.30 18.14
CA GLY A 151 -14.57 -15.73 18.93
C GLY A 151 -14.21 -16.19 20.35
N PRO A 152 -15.19 -16.64 21.16
CA PRO A 152 -14.95 -17.10 22.54
C PRO A 152 -13.98 -18.28 22.68
N ILE A 153 -13.91 -19.14 21.65
CA ILE A 153 -13.07 -20.34 21.62
C ILE A 153 -11.79 -20.16 20.80
N PHE A 154 -11.50 -18.94 20.34
CA PHE A 154 -10.35 -18.68 19.49
C PHE A 154 -9.05 -18.73 20.31
N ASP A 155 -8.06 -19.47 19.82
CA ASP A 155 -6.72 -19.51 20.43
C ASP A 155 -5.93 -18.25 20.08
N MET A 156 -5.97 -17.27 20.99
CA MET A 156 -5.31 -15.98 20.83
C MET A 156 -3.79 -16.08 20.65
N LYS A 157 -3.15 -17.18 21.07
CA LYS A 157 -1.69 -17.38 20.86
C LYS A 157 -1.32 -17.44 19.38
N ARG A 158 -2.27 -17.75 18.50
CA ARG A 158 -2.08 -17.75 17.03
C ARG A 158 -1.85 -16.34 16.46
N LEU A 159 -2.20 -15.30 17.20
CA LEU A 159 -1.99 -13.90 16.81
C LEU A 159 -0.70 -13.30 17.38
N ASN A 160 0.00 -14.02 18.26
CA ASN A 160 1.21 -13.50 18.93
C ASN A 160 2.29 -13.04 17.96
N SER A 161 2.50 -13.73 16.83
CA SER A 161 3.52 -13.35 15.86
C SER A 161 3.03 -12.40 14.77
N VAL A 162 1.72 -12.12 14.72
CA VAL A 162 1.10 -11.35 13.65
C VAL A 162 1.41 -9.88 13.86
N GLU A 163 2.05 -9.27 12.86
CA GLU A 163 2.37 -7.85 12.84
C GLU A 163 1.41 -7.03 11.99
N ILE A 164 0.82 -7.64 10.96
CA ILE A 164 -0.10 -6.96 10.05
C ILE A 164 -1.26 -7.87 9.61
N ILE A 165 -2.44 -7.27 9.49
CA ILE A 165 -3.63 -7.88 8.88
C ILE A 165 -4.03 -7.02 7.67
N PHE A 166 -3.99 -7.60 6.47
CA PHE A 166 -4.56 -7.04 5.24
C PHE A 166 -6.02 -7.49 5.13
N GLY A 167 -6.90 -6.78 5.82
CA GLY A 167 -8.29 -7.12 6.04
C GLY A 167 -8.82 -6.42 7.29
N THR A 168 -9.79 -7.03 7.94
CA THR A 168 -10.38 -6.57 9.20
C THR A 168 -10.01 -7.49 10.37
N LEU A 169 -10.03 -6.94 11.59
CA LEU A 169 -9.96 -7.71 12.82
C LEU A 169 -11.24 -7.47 13.62
N THR A 170 -12.01 -8.53 13.83
CA THR A 170 -13.23 -8.50 14.66
C THR A 170 -13.01 -9.37 15.89
N ILE A 171 -13.21 -8.81 17.08
CA ILE A 171 -13.12 -9.54 18.35
C ILE A 171 -14.51 -9.55 18.99
N ASN A 172 -15.10 -10.73 19.13
CA ASN A 172 -16.42 -10.92 19.70
C ASN A 172 -16.41 -12.08 20.71
N GLY A 173 -16.69 -11.77 21.98
CA GLY A 173 -16.81 -12.77 23.05
C GLY A 173 -15.49 -13.39 23.53
N ALA A 174 -14.33 -12.89 23.09
CA ALA A 174 -13.04 -13.21 23.70
C ALA A 174 -12.81 -12.39 24.99
N ARG A 175 -12.07 -12.95 25.95
CA ARG A 175 -11.74 -12.24 27.19
C ARG A 175 -10.66 -11.20 26.89
N LEU A 176 -10.85 -9.96 27.34
CA LEU A 176 -9.92 -8.85 27.09
C LEU A 176 -8.53 -9.05 27.73
N GLU A 177 -8.42 -9.88 28.77
CA GLU A 177 -7.13 -10.30 29.34
C GLU A 177 -6.25 -11.00 28.28
N ASP A 178 -6.87 -11.66 27.30
CA ASP A 178 -6.19 -12.33 26.19
C ASP A 178 -5.78 -11.32 25.08
N ALA A 179 -6.21 -10.05 25.12
CA ALA A 179 -5.81 -9.02 24.14
C ALA A 179 -4.32 -8.63 24.25
N ASN A 180 -3.67 -8.92 25.39
CA ASN A 180 -2.22 -8.81 25.53
C ASN A 180 -1.45 -9.68 24.51
N LEU A 181 -2.13 -10.63 23.86
CA LEU A 181 -1.59 -11.49 22.81
C LEU A 181 -1.55 -10.83 21.42
N LEU A 182 -2.05 -9.59 21.29
CA LEU A 182 -1.90 -8.74 20.10
C LEU A 182 -0.67 -7.84 20.16
N VAL A 183 0.28 -8.11 21.06
CA VAL A 183 1.43 -7.23 21.35
C VAL A 183 2.28 -6.87 20.12
N ASN A 184 2.34 -7.76 19.13
CA ASN A 184 3.12 -7.55 17.91
C ASN A 184 2.30 -6.93 16.77
N LEU A 185 0.96 -6.86 16.88
CA LEU A 185 0.11 -6.31 15.85
C LEU A 185 0.32 -4.80 15.75
N LYS A 186 0.90 -4.35 14.64
CA LYS A 186 1.23 -2.94 14.38
C LYS A 186 0.21 -2.28 13.46
N TYR A 187 -0.31 -3.03 12.49
CA TYR A 187 -1.12 -2.47 11.41
C TYR A 187 -2.31 -3.37 11.07
N ILE A 188 -3.45 -2.74 10.82
CA ILE A 188 -4.61 -3.35 10.15
C ILE A 188 -4.90 -2.46 8.94
N ALA A 189 -4.88 -3.05 7.76
CA ALA A 189 -5.04 -2.32 6.51
C ALA A 189 -6.22 -2.88 5.72
N VAL A 190 -7.20 -2.01 5.47
CA VAL A 190 -8.31 -2.26 4.55
C VAL A 190 -8.38 -1.09 3.59
N LEU A 191 -8.48 -1.40 2.30
CA LEU A 191 -8.84 -0.40 1.30
C LEU A 191 -10.34 -0.50 1.08
N LYS A 192 -11.02 0.64 1.13
CA LYS A 192 -12.44 0.71 0.80
C LYS A 192 -12.54 1.04 -0.68
N ARG A 193 -13.38 0.29 -1.37
CA ARG A 193 -13.88 0.69 -2.67
C ARG A 193 -15.07 1.63 -2.51
#